data_AF-A0ABD2L906-F1
#
_entry.id   AF-A0ABD2L906-F1
#
_cell.length_a   1.000
_cell.length_b   1.000
_cell.length_c   1.000
_cell.angle_alpha   90.00
_cell.angle_beta   90.00
_cell.angle_gamma   90.00
#
_symmetry.space_group_name_H-M   'P 1'
#
loop_
_entity.id
_entity.type
_entity.pdbx_description
1 polymer ?
#
loop_
_entity_poly.entity_id
_entity_poly.type
_entity_poly.pdbx_seq_one_letter_code
_entity_poly.pdbx_strand_id
1 'polypeptide(L)'
;MSSSPSTAVFIFAYSLFSVELITYVVVMVIACMNLAVIVPTKLLHLNLKSILITQSVAIMIYVLSRLAMLFQKFTSDNPFTPANVVLQVQQAQEWHYAHQ
;
A
#
# COMPACT_ATOMS: atom_id res chain seq x y z
N MET A 1 22.20 22.75 -8.42
CA MET A 1 20.96 23.54 -8.23
C MET A 1 19.80 22.68 -8.72
N SER A 2 19.10 21.98 -7.83
CA SER A 2 17.86 21.28 -8.19
C SER A 2 16.75 22.33 -8.22
N SER A 3 16.29 22.71 -9.41
CA SER A 3 15.08 23.53 -9.57
C SER A 3 13.92 22.80 -8.89
N SER A 4 13.26 23.47 -7.94
CA SER A 4 12.03 22.94 -7.34
C SER A 4 11.07 22.52 -8.45
N PRO A 5 10.45 21.32 -8.37
CA PRO A 5 9.51 20.87 -9.39
C PRO A 5 8.40 21.91 -9.56
N SER A 6 8.00 22.16 -10.80
CA SER A 6 6.96 23.14 -11.09
C SER A 6 5.63 22.71 -10.42
N THR A 7 4.78 23.69 -10.10
CA THR A 7 3.46 23.44 -9.49
C THR A 7 2.64 22.42 -10.29
N ALA A 8 2.77 22.40 -11.62
CA ALA A 8 2.11 21.42 -12.48
C ALA A 8 2.60 19.97 -12.21
N VAL A 9 3.89 19.77 -12.00
CA VAL A 9 4.47 18.46 -11.65
C VAL A 9 3.99 18.01 -10.27
N PHE A 10 3.87 18.94 -9.33
CA PHE A 10 3.33 18.67 -7.99
C PHE A 10 1.87 18.22 -8.04
N ILE A 11 1.01 18.95 -8.77
CA ILE A 11 -0.40 18.61 -8.94
C ILE A 11 -0.54 17.24 -9.63
N PHE A 12 0.23 17.01 -10.69
CA PHE A 12 0.19 15.74 -11.42
C PHE A 12 0.59 14.54 -10.54
N ALA A 13 1.65 14.68 -9.74
CA ALA A 13 2.08 13.63 -8.80
C ALA A 13 0.99 13.33 -7.77
N TYR A 14 0.30 14.35 -7.25
CA TYR A 14 -0.80 14.19 -6.30
C TYR A 14 -2.02 13.52 -6.95
N SER A 15 -2.33 13.84 -8.21
CA SER A 15 -3.40 13.18 -8.97
C SER A 15 -3.11 11.70 -9.18
N LEU A 16 -1.89 11.34 -9.59
CA LEU A 16 -1.49 9.94 -9.74
C LEU A 16 -1.53 9.19 -8.41
N PHE A 17 -1.05 9.81 -7.33
CA PHE A 17 -1.14 9.26 -5.98
C PHE A 17 -2.60 8.99 -5.57
N SER A 18 -3.50 9.93 -5.83
CA SER A 18 -4.93 9.78 -5.52
C SER A 18 -5.57 8.62 -6.29
N VAL A 19 -5.23 8.48 -7.58
CA VAL A 19 -5.68 7.35 -8.41
C VAL A 19 -5.12 6.02 -7.90
N GLU A 20 -3.84 5.98 -7.51
CA GLU A 20 -3.21 4.79 -6.94
C GLU A 20 -3.91 4.38 -5.62
N LEU A 21 -4.19 5.33 -4.73
CA LEU A 21 -4.89 5.10 -3.48
C LEU A 21 -6.28 4.48 -3.70
N ILE A 22 -7.08 5.07 -4.59
CA ILE A 22 -8.43 4.57 -4.92
C ILE A 22 -8.34 3.15 -5.49
N THR A 23 -7.37 2.91 -6.37
CA THR A 23 -7.15 1.60 -6.99
C THR A 23 -6.88 0.53 -5.94
N TYR A 24 -6.00 0.80 -4.97
CA TYR A 24 -5.71 -0.15 -3.89
C TYR A 24 -6.93 -0.43 -3.01
N VAL A 25 -7.75 0.57 -2.70
CA VAL A 25 -9.00 0.36 -1.95
C VAL A 25 -9.95 -0.57 -2.73
N VAL A 26 -10.12 -0.34 -4.03
CA VAL A 26 -10.97 -1.19 -4.89
C VAL A 26 -10.45 -2.63 -4.94
N VAL A 27 -9.14 -2.82 -5.15
CA VAL A 27 -8.52 -4.15 -5.18
C VAL A 27 -8.70 -4.86 -3.84
N MET A 28 -8.60 -4.14 -2.72
CA MET A 28 -8.84 -4.71 -1.39
C MET A 28 -10.27 -5.23 -1.23
N VAL A 29 -11.26 -4.45 -1.66
CA VAL A 29 -12.67 -4.86 -1.63
C VAL A 29 -12.89 -6.12 -2.48
N ILE A 30 -12.32 -6.16 -3.69
CA ILE A 30 -12.43 -7.33 -4.57
C ILE A 30 -11.80 -8.57 -3.91
N ALA A 31 -10.62 -8.43 -3.30
CA ALA A 31 -9.96 -9.53 -2.61
C ALA A 31 -10.78 -10.06 -1.42
N CYS A 32 -11.41 -9.17 -0.64
CA CYS A 32 -12.33 -9.54 0.43
C CYS A 32 -13.57 -10.27 -0.10
N MET A 33 -14.16 -9.78 -1.21
CA MET A 33 -15.30 -10.44 -1.84
C MET A 33 -14.95 -11.83 -2.38
N ASN A 34 -13.76 -11.98 -2.99
CA ASN A 34 -13.26 -13.27 -3.45
C ASN A 34 -13.17 -14.27 -2.29
N LEU A 35 -12.59 -13.86 -1.15
CA LEU A 35 -12.54 -14.71 0.05
C LEU A 35 -13.94 -15.05 0.57
N ALA A 36 -14.83 -14.07 0.65
CA ALA A 36 -16.21 -14.26 1.10
C ALA A 36 -17.00 -15.25 0.22
N VAL A 37 -16.67 -15.34 -1.07
CA VAL A 37 -17.28 -16.31 -2.00
C VAL A 37 -16.60 -17.68 -1.92
N ILE A 38 -15.26 -17.73 -1.89
CA ILE A 38 -14.50 -18.99 -1.93
C ILE A 38 -14.68 -19.80 -0.64
N VAL A 39 -14.68 -19.14 0.53
CA VAL A 39 -14.78 -19.80 1.84
C VAL A 39 -16.05 -20.66 1.98
N PRO A 40 -17.28 -20.17 1.72
CA PRO A 40 -18.49 -20.97 1.82
C PRO A 40 -18.70 -21.95 0.65
N THR A 41 -18.00 -21.76 -0.48
CA THR A 41 -18.19 -22.60 -1.66
C THR A 41 -17.74 -24.04 -1.39
N LYS A 42 -18.67 -25.00 -1.61
CA LYS A 42 -18.45 -26.44 -1.48
C LYS A 42 -18.19 -27.16 -2.80
N LEU A 43 -18.43 -26.49 -3.93
CA LEU A 43 -18.27 -27.03 -5.29
C LEU A 43 -16.80 -27.12 -5.74
N LEU A 44 -15.89 -26.48 -5.01
CA LEU A 44 -14.51 -26.33 -5.43
C LEU A 44 -13.63 -27.41 -4.81
N HIS A 45 -12.79 -28.05 -5.62
CA HIS A 45 -11.82 -29.04 -5.15
C HIS A 45 -10.91 -28.43 -4.08
N LEU A 46 -10.61 -29.18 -3.01
CA LEU A 46 -9.89 -28.68 -1.84
C LEU A 46 -8.56 -28.01 -2.20
N ASN A 47 -7.79 -28.62 -3.12
CA ASN A 47 -6.50 -28.06 -3.58
C ASN A 47 -6.68 -26.73 -4.32
N LEU A 48 -7.69 -26.62 -5.18
CA LEU A 48 -7.97 -25.39 -5.93
C LEU A 48 -8.47 -24.29 -4.99
N LYS A 49 -9.31 -24.66 -4.02
CA LYS A 49 -9.80 -23.75 -2.98
C LYS A 49 -8.67 -23.17 -2.15
N SER A 50 -7.73 -24.01 -1.73
CA SER A 50 -6.54 -23.54 -0.99
C SER A 50 -5.72 -22.55 -1.81
N ILE A 51 -5.48 -22.83 -3.09
CA ILE A 51 -4.69 -21.93 -3.96
C ILE A 51 -5.37 -20.56 -4.10
N LEU A 52 -6.69 -20.53 -4.36
CA LEU A 52 -7.41 -19.27 -4.53
C LEU A 52 -7.50 -18.45 -3.23
N ILE A 53 -7.61 -19.11 -2.08
CA ILE A 53 -7.53 -18.46 -0.77
C ILE A 53 -6.14 -17.86 -0.58
N THR A 54 -5.07 -18.63 -0.79
CA THR A 54 -3.69 -18.13 -0.65
C THR A 54 -3.41 -16.96 -1.58
N GLN A 55 -3.88 -17.01 -2.83
CA GLN A 55 -3.75 -15.89 -3.77
C GLN A 55 -4.50 -14.64 -3.29
N SER A 56 -5.74 -14.80 -2.82
CA SER A 56 -6.54 -13.68 -2.31
C SER A 56 -5.90 -13.04 -1.07
N VAL A 57 -5.37 -13.86 -0.14
CA VAL A 57 -4.63 -13.39 1.04
C VAL A 57 -3.33 -12.69 0.63
N ALA A 58 -2.58 -13.24 -0.33
CA ALA A 58 -1.35 -12.61 -0.82
C ALA A 58 -1.63 -11.23 -1.44
N ILE A 59 -2.70 -11.09 -2.21
CA ILE A 59 -3.15 -9.81 -2.76
C ILE A 59 -3.49 -8.83 -1.63
N MET A 60 -4.24 -9.26 -0.60
CA MET A 60 -4.55 -8.41 0.55
C MET A 60 -3.28 -7.91 1.26
N ILE A 61 -2.32 -8.80 1.54
CA ILE A 61 -1.06 -8.44 2.20
C ILE A 61 -0.27 -7.44 1.34
N TYR A 62 -0.19 -7.68 0.03
CA TYR A 62 0.47 -6.77 -0.90
C TYR A 62 -0.18 -5.38 -0.88
N VAL A 63 -1.50 -5.31 -0.98
CA VAL A 63 -2.26 -4.05 -0.97
C VAL A 63 -2.07 -3.30 0.36
N LEU A 64 -2.14 -4.00 1.49
CA LEU A 64 -1.90 -3.40 2.81
C LEU A 64 -0.49 -2.82 2.93
N SER A 65 0.53 -3.55 2.44
CA SER A 65 1.91 -3.08 2.46
C SER A 65 2.10 -1.81 1.62
N ARG A 66 1.47 -1.75 0.44
CA ARG A 66 1.52 -0.56 -0.44
C ARG A 66 0.77 0.61 0.17
N LEU A 67 -0.40 0.39 0.76
CA LEU A 67 -1.15 1.42 1.47
C LEU A 67 -0.34 2.00 2.63
N ALA A 68 0.31 1.16 3.44
CA ALA A 68 1.17 1.61 4.54
C ALA A 68 2.31 2.52 4.04
N MET A 69 2.98 2.14 2.94
CA MET A 69 4.01 2.98 2.31
C MET A 69 3.45 4.30 1.79
N LEU A 70 2.26 4.29 1.17
CA LEU A 70 1.61 5.51 0.69
C LEU A 70 1.22 6.44 1.84
N PHE A 71 0.73 5.90 2.95
CA PHE A 71 0.42 6.68 4.16
C PHE A 71 1.68 7.31 4.76
N GLN A 72 2.76 6.54 4.89
CA GLN A 72 4.07 7.07 5.33
C GLN A 72 4.58 8.20 4.42
N LYS A 73 4.33 8.07 3.11
CA LYS A 73 4.69 9.10 2.13
C LYS A 73 3.80 10.34 2.24
N PHE A 74 2.53 10.19 2.62
CA PHE A 74 1.61 11.31 2.86
C PHE A 74 1.96 12.11 4.11
N THR A 75 2.47 11.44 5.16
CA THR A 75 2.96 12.09 6.37
C THR A 75 4.33 12.76 6.21
N SER A 76 5.06 12.47 5.12
CA SER A 76 6.28 13.17 4.77
C SER A 76 5.90 14.45 4.00
N ASP A 77 6.37 15.62 4.44
CA ASP A 77 6.14 16.93 3.80
C ASP A 77 6.54 16.99 2.30
N ASN A 78 7.19 15.95 1.78
CA ASN A 78 7.61 15.86 0.40
C ASN A 78 7.07 14.59 -0.29
N PRO A 79 6.14 14.72 -1.26
CA PRO A 79 5.53 13.58 -1.97
C PRO A 79 6.49 12.89 -2.95
N PHE A 80 7.74 13.35 -3.06
CA PHE A 80 8.81 12.70 -3.81
C PHE A 80 9.80 11.95 -2.92
N THR A 81 9.65 12.00 -1.59
CA THR A 81 10.53 11.25 -0.69
C THR A 81 10.41 9.76 -1.00
N PRO A 82 11.51 9.10 -1.40
CA PRO A 82 11.47 7.67 -1.69
C PRO A 82 11.27 6.90 -0.37
N ALA A 83 10.54 5.79 -0.43
CA ALA A 83 10.07 5.06 0.76
C ALA A 83 11.20 4.58 1.68
N ASN A 84 12.39 4.30 1.12
CA ASN A 84 13.58 3.95 1.89
C ASN A 84 14.02 5.08 2.84
N VAL A 85 13.89 6.35 2.43
CA VAL A 85 14.27 7.51 3.25
C VAL A 85 13.26 7.72 4.38
N VAL A 86 11.96 7.49 4.12
CA VAL A 86 10.92 7.58 5.18
C VAL A 86 11.15 6.51 6.26
N LEU A 87 11.46 5.28 5.85
CA LEU A 87 11.78 4.19 6.79
C LEU A 87 13.03 4.49 7.63
N GLN A 88 14.06 5.09 7.04
CA GLN A 88 15.26 5.48 7.77
C GLN A 88 14.99 6.60 8.79
N VAL A 89 14.20 7.61 8.44
CA VAL A 89 13.82 8.69 9.36
C VAL A 89 13.00 8.14 10.53
N GLN A 90 12.05 7.24 10.24
CA GLN A 90 11.23 6.62 11.28
C GLN A 90 12.07 5.74 12.22
N GLN A 91 12.99 4.93 11.68
CA GLN A 91 13.94 4.14 12.48
C GLN A 91 14.88 5.02 13.32
N ALA A 92 15.33 6.16 12.78
CA ALA A 92 16.17 7.10 13.52
C ALA A 92 15.41 7.79 14.66
N GLN A 93 14.13 8.13 14.47
CA GLN A 93 13.27 8.65 15.54
C GLN A 93 13.04 7.60 16.64
N GLU A 94 12.71 6.37 16.28
CA GLU A 94 12.53 5.27 17.25
C GLU A 94 13.81 5.01 18.07
N TRP A 95 14.99 5.08 17.44
CA TRP A 95 16.28 4.98 18.14
C TRP A 95 16.50 6.10 19.16
N HIS A 96 16.15 7.34 18.80
CA HIS A 96 16.27 8.50 19.69
C HIS A 96 15.32 8.42 20.89
N TYR A 97 14.09 7.90 20.72
CA TYR A 97 13.14 7.70 21.82
C TYR A 97 13.50 6.51 22.72
N ALA A 98 14.17 5.48 22.19
CA ALA A 98 14.59 4.32 22.97
C ALA A 98 15.83 4.57 23.85
N HIS A 99 16.56 5.67 23.62
CA HIS A 99 17.79 6.03 24.34
C HIS A 99 17.70 7.38 25.08
N GLN A 100 16.47 7.84 25.35
CA GLN A 100 16.16 8.84 26.38
C GLN A 100 15.73 8.16 27.67
#